data_AF-A0A4S1M6X2-F1
#
_entry.id   AF-A0A4S1M6X2-F1
#
_cell.length_a   1.000
_cell.length_b   1.000
_cell.length_c   1.000
_cell.angle_alpha   90.00
_cell.angle_beta   90.00
_cell.angle_gamma   90.00
#
_symmetry.space_group_name_H-M   'P 1'
#
loop_
_entity.id
_entity.type
_entity.pdbx_description
1 polymer ?
#
loop_
_entity_poly.entity_id
_entity_poly.type
_entity_poly.pdbx_seq_one_letter_code
_entity_poly.pdbx_strand_id
1 'polypeptide(L)'
;MMQELEAILSSAVTVLSDKTRTRSARYENACHLLARVSDLLASAWPKDEHADLEEKEFLFECLMHRFDALTPHKEHVRTLYAMMASHPDVAFAQVLQMHQSFARTLSTQTLCAMPVCMSYALTWVYSQAFPTWLGDDTPDLAPTMARIDGNLTSVLSLQRTLAEKLRI
;
A
#
# COMPACT_ATOMS: atom_id res chain seq x y z
N MET A 1 -7.10 0.41 -16.45
CA MET A 1 -6.36 0.64 -15.19
C MET A 1 -5.68 2.01 -15.14
N MET A 2 -4.68 2.33 -15.97
CA MET A 2 -3.93 3.61 -15.85
C MET A 2 -4.80 4.89 -15.95
N GLN A 3 -5.68 5.00 -16.95
CA GLN A 3 -6.58 6.16 -17.08
C GLN A 3 -7.57 6.32 -15.90
N GLU A 4 -8.01 5.20 -15.33
CA GLU A 4 -8.92 5.22 -14.18
C GLU A 4 -8.21 5.66 -12.91
N LEU A 5 -6.98 5.18 -12.69
CA LEU A 5 -6.14 5.57 -11.56
C LEU A 5 -5.82 7.07 -11.61
N GLU A 6 -5.46 7.59 -12.78
CA GLU A 6 -5.24 9.03 -13.01
C GLU A 6 -6.49 9.86 -12.65
N ALA A 7 -7.66 9.46 -13.16
CA ALA A 7 -8.92 10.16 -12.89
C ALA A 7 -9.27 10.18 -11.40
N ILE A 8 -9.07 9.07 -10.69
CA ILE A 8 -9.33 8.97 -9.25
C ILE A 8 -8.35 9.85 -8.46
N LEU A 9 -7.04 9.80 -8.77
CA LEU A 9 -6.02 10.58 -8.06
C LEU A 9 -6.20 12.08 -8.29
N SER A 10 -6.46 12.51 -9.52
CA SER A 10 -6.77 13.90 -9.85
C SER A 10 -8.04 14.40 -9.13
N SER A 11 -9.08 13.56 -9.09
CA SER A 11 -10.30 13.86 -8.34
C SER A 11 -10.04 14.01 -6.84
N ALA A 12 -9.18 13.16 -6.27
CA ALA A 12 -8.86 13.19 -4.84
C ALA A 12 -8.11 14.49 -4.46
N VAL A 13 -7.14 14.91 -5.30
CA VAL A 13 -6.42 16.18 -5.12
C VAL A 13 -7.40 17.36 -5.17
N THR A 14 -8.30 17.37 -6.16
CA THR A 14 -9.30 18.43 -6.32
C THR A 14 -10.23 18.53 -5.12
N VAL A 15 -10.75 17.39 -4.65
CA VAL A 15 -11.66 17.30 -3.49
C VAL A 15 -11.00 17.81 -2.22
N LEU A 16 -9.75 17.41 -1.95
CA LEU A 16 -9.02 17.85 -0.75
C LEU A 16 -8.64 19.33 -0.79
N SER A 17 -8.38 19.86 -1.99
CA SER A 17 -8.06 21.28 -2.22
C SER A 17 -9.26 22.22 -2.06
N ASP A 18 -10.48 21.71 -2.24
CA ASP A 18 -11.70 22.52 -2.33
C ASP A 18 -12.14 23.09 -0.97
N LYS A 19 -11.71 24.31 -0.66
CA LYS A 19 -12.07 25.01 0.58
C LYS A 19 -13.55 25.38 0.70
N THR A 20 -14.32 25.32 -0.40
CA THR A 20 -15.75 25.69 -0.40
C THR A 20 -16.63 24.60 0.23
N ARG A 21 -16.13 23.35 0.27
CA ARG A 21 -16.83 22.22 0.87
C ARG A 21 -16.66 22.17 2.38
N THR A 22 -17.72 21.71 3.05
CA THR A 22 -17.66 21.40 4.48
C THR A 22 -16.55 20.38 4.74
N ARG A 23 -15.94 20.46 5.94
CA ARG A 23 -14.83 19.58 6.32
C ARG A 23 -15.23 18.10 6.25
N SER A 24 -16.45 17.75 6.65
CA SER A 24 -16.98 16.38 6.59
C SER A 24 -17.17 15.87 5.15
N ALA A 25 -17.74 16.70 4.26
CA ALA A 25 -17.94 16.30 2.86
C ALA A 25 -16.63 16.12 2.10
N ARG A 26 -15.59 16.90 2.41
CA ARG A 26 -14.24 16.66 1.84
C ARG A 26 -13.66 15.34 2.30
N TYR A 27 -13.77 15.05 3.59
CA TYR A 27 -13.28 13.83 4.21
C TYR A 27 -13.91 12.58 3.58
N GLU A 28 -15.24 12.50 3.54
CA GLU A 28 -15.96 11.32 3.02
C GLU A 28 -15.59 11.03 1.57
N ASN A 29 -15.54 12.07 0.74
CA ASN A 29 -15.18 11.95 -0.67
C ASN A 29 -13.71 11.53 -0.86
N ALA A 30 -12.78 12.09 -0.09
CA ALA A 30 -11.37 11.73 -0.16
C ALA A 30 -11.14 10.27 0.26
N CYS A 31 -11.72 9.86 1.40
CA CYS A 31 -11.65 8.48 1.88
C CYS A 31 -12.23 7.49 0.86
N HIS A 32 -13.36 7.83 0.23
CA HIS A 32 -13.96 7.00 -0.82
C HIS A 32 -13.05 6.87 -2.05
N LEU A 33 -12.42 7.95 -2.51
CA LEU A 33 -11.51 7.91 -3.66
C LEU A 33 -10.24 7.12 -3.35
N LEU A 34 -9.66 7.30 -2.16
CA LEU A 34 -8.49 6.57 -1.67
C LEU A 34 -8.77 5.07 -1.46
N ALA A 35 -9.99 4.74 -1.01
CA ALA A 35 -10.47 3.35 -0.97
C ALA A 35 -10.54 2.75 -2.37
N ARG A 36 -11.08 3.48 -3.35
CA ARG A 36 -11.14 3.03 -4.76
C ARG A 36 -9.76 2.77 -5.36
N VAL A 37 -8.75 3.59 -5.04
CA VAL A 37 -7.36 3.31 -5.45
C VAL A 37 -6.91 1.96 -4.89
N SER A 38 -7.18 1.70 -3.61
CA SER A 38 -6.78 0.45 -2.96
C SER A 38 -7.52 -0.76 -3.51
N ASP A 39 -8.81 -0.63 -3.83
CA ASP A 39 -9.61 -1.68 -4.47
C ASP A 39 -9.14 -1.97 -5.91
N LEU A 40 -8.83 -0.92 -6.69
CA LEU A 40 -8.32 -1.06 -8.06
C LEU A 40 -6.96 -1.78 -8.09
N LEU A 41 -6.07 -1.43 -7.16
CA LEU A 41 -4.76 -2.08 -7.04
C LEU A 41 -4.90 -3.54 -6.56
N ALA A 42 -5.85 -3.83 -5.67
CA ALA A 42 -6.11 -5.19 -5.22
C ALA A 42 -6.72 -6.06 -6.33
N SER A 43 -7.58 -5.49 -7.18
CA SER A 43 -8.23 -6.23 -8.27
C SER A 43 -7.30 -6.46 -9.46
N ALA A 44 -6.33 -5.57 -9.68
CA ALA A 44 -5.30 -5.71 -10.69
C ALA A 44 -4.21 -6.75 -10.37
N TRP A 45 -4.16 -7.24 -9.13
CA TRP A 45 -3.17 -8.21 -8.68
C TRP A 45 -3.25 -9.53 -9.48
N PRO A 46 -2.19 -9.93 -10.22
CA PRO A 46 -2.20 -11.14 -11.05
C PRO A 46 -1.99 -12.38 -10.17
N LYS A 47 -3.10 -12.92 -9.65
CA LYS A 47 -3.09 -14.03 -8.67
C LYS A 47 -2.38 -15.29 -9.16
N ASP A 48 -2.50 -15.60 -10.45
CA ASP A 48 -2.09 -16.88 -11.02
C ASP A 48 -0.60 -16.90 -11.42
N GLU A 49 0.02 -15.74 -11.65
CA GLU A 49 1.43 -15.63 -12.10
C GLU A 49 2.45 -15.82 -10.96
N HIS A 50 1.98 -15.78 -9.71
CA HIS A 50 2.82 -15.75 -8.52
C HIS A 50 2.62 -16.94 -7.59
N ALA A 51 1.98 -18.02 -8.06
CA ALA A 51 1.66 -19.18 -7.24
C ALA A 51 2.90 -19.98 -6.77
N ASP A 52 3.99 -19.91 -7.53
CA ASP A 52 5.22 -20.69 -7.29
C ASP A 52 6.30 -19.90 -6.54
N LEU A 53 6.04 -18.63 -6.19
CA LEU A 53 7.01 -17.79 -5.48
C LEU A 53 7.16 -18.20 -4.02
N GLU A 54 8.38 -18.06 -3.48
CA GLU A 54 8.58 -18.18 -2.04
C GLU A 54 7.87 -17.04 -1.29
N GLU A 55 7.53 -17.24 -0.01
CA GLU A 55 6.77 -16.26 0.80
C GLU A 55 7.38 -14.86 0.75
N LYS A 56 8.72 -14.74 0.88
CA LYS A 56 9.39 -13.43 0.83
C LYS A 56 9.27 -12.77 -0.54
N GLU A 57 9.48 -13.52 -1.61
CA GLU A 57 9.43 -13.03 -2.99
C GLU A 57 8.01 -12.59 -3.33
N PHE A 58 7.00 -13.38 -2.97
CA PHE A 58 5.60 -13.01 -3.13
C PHE A 58 5.25 -11.68 -2.44
N LEU A 59 5.65 -11.52 -1.17
CA LEU A 59 5.40 -10.29 -0.40
C LEU A 59 6.13 -9.09 -1.02
N PHE A 60 7.34 -9.30 -1.53
CA PHE A 60 8.12 -8.28 -2.22
C PHE A 60 7.42 -7.82 -3.50
N GLU A 61 7.04 -8.75 -4.37
CA GLU A 61 6.28 -8.46 -5.61
C GLU A 61 4.97 -7.75 -5.32
N CYS A 62 4.27 -8.13 -4.23
CA CYS A 62 3.05 -7.46 -3.81
C CYS A 62 3.24 -5.97 -3.51
N LEU A 63 4.34 -5.63 -2.85
CA LEU A 63 4.69 -4.24 -2.56
C LEU A 63 5.15 -3.50 -3.82
N MET A 64 6.01 -4.12 -4.62
CA MET A 64 6.58 -3.52 -5.82
C MET A 64 5.53 -3.26 -6.89
N HIS A 65 4.65 -4.22 -7.17
CA HIS A 65 3.53 -4.03 -8.10
C HIS A 65 2.70 -2.78 -7.75
N ARG A 66 2.50 -2.53 -6.46
CA ARG A 66 1.77 -1.37 -5.98
C ARG A 66 2.55 -0.07 -6.21
N PHE A 67 3.85 -0.05 -5.96
CA PHE A 67 4.70 1.10 -6.23
C PHE A 67 4.80 1.38 -7.73
N ASP A 68 5.00 0.36 -8.55
CA ASP A 68 5.10 0.47 -10.01
C ASP A 68 3.81 1.04 -10.62
N ALA A 69 2.64 0.59 -10.15
CA ALA A 69 1.36 1.14 -10.58
C ALA A 69 1.16 2.62 -10.19
N LEU A 70 1.77 3.06 -9.08
CA LEU A 70 1.67 4.44 -8.59
C LEU A 70 2.76 5.37 -9.15
N THR A 71 3.89 4.83 -9.60
CA THR A 71 5.04 5.60 -10.13
C THR A 71 4.67 6.56 -11.25
N PRO A 72 3.85 6.20 -12.25
CA PRO A 72 3.39 7.15 -13.29
C PRO A 72 2.61 8.35 -12.73
N HIS A 73 2.05 8.22 -11.53
CA HIS A 73 1.22 9.24 -10.88
C HIS A 73 1.86 9.82 -9.62
N LYS A 74 3.19 9.67 -9.45
CA LYS A 74 3.94 10.04 -8.25
C LYS A 74 3.70 11.49 -7.81
N GLU A 75 3.56 12.44 -8.73
CA GLU A 75 3.28 13.85 -8.41
C GLU A 75 1.90 14.06 -7.72
N HIS A 76 0.87 13.38 -8.22
CA HIS A 76 -0.46 13.42 -7.60
C HIS A 76 -0.40 12.79 -6.20
N VAL A 77 0.29 11.66 -6.08
CA VAL A 77 0.45 10.95 -4.81
C VAL A 77 1.24 11.79 -3.81
N ARG A 78 2.30 12.50 -4.23
CA ARG A 78 3.06 13.43 -3.40
C ARG A 78 2.19 14.57 -2.89
N THR A 79 1.35 15.13 -3.74
CA THR A 79 0.39 16.19 -3.36
C THR A 79 -0.60 15.68 -2.32
N LEU A 80 -1.19 14.49 -2.55
CA LEU A 80 -2.10 13.85 -1.59
C LEU A 80 -1.41 13.58 -0.26
N TYR A 81 -0.17 13.08 -0.29
CA TYR A 81 0.62 12.81 0.92
C TYR A 81 0.86 14.08 1.75
N ALA A 82 1.23 15.19 1.09
CA ALA A 82 1.40 16.47 1.77
C ALA A 82 0.08 16.98 2.39
N MET A 83 -1.05 16.78 1.69
CA MET A 83 -2.38 17.15 2.21
C MET A 83 -2.79 16.30 3.41
N MET A 84 -2.52 14.99 3.38
CA MET A 84 -2.84 14.06 4.47
C MET A 84 -2.15 14.42 5.79
N ALA A 85 -0.99 15.10 5.76
CA ALA A 85 -0.35 15.60 6.97
C ALA A 85 -1.22 16.61 7.76
N SER A 86 -2.11 17.33 7.06
CA SER A 86 -3.08 18.25 7.69
C SER A 86 -4.41 17.56 8.06
N HIS A 87 -4.57 16.29 7.69
CA HIS A 87 -5.81 15.51 7.81
C HIS A 87 -5.50 14.09 8.36
N PRO A 88 -5.15 13.98 9.66
CA PRO A 88 -4.71 12.71 10.27
C PRO A 88 -5.81 11.63 10.25
N ASP A 89 -7.08 12.03 10.23
CA ASP A 89 -8.25 11.19 10.06
C ASP A 89 -8.26 10.48 8.68
N VAL A 90 -8.01 11.24 7.61
CA VAL A 90 -7.91 10.67 6.24
C VAL A 90 -6.71 9.73 6.14
N ALA A 91 -5.57 10.12 6.71
CA ALA A 91 -4.37 9.29 6.74
C ALA A 91 -4.62 7.94 7.44
N PHE A 92 -5.31 7.97 8.58
CA PHE A 92 -5.65 6.76 9.32
C PHE A 92 -6.62 5.86 8.55
N ALA A 93 -7.67 6.44 7.96
CA ALA A 93 -8.60 5.70 7.11
C ALA A 93 -7.88 5.03 5.94
N GLN A 94 -6.94 5.72 5.29
CA GLN A 94 -6.13 5.15 4.21
C GLN A 94 -5.30 3.95 4.66
N VAL A 95 -4.68 4.00 5.84
CA VAL A 95 -3.91 2.86 6.39
C VAL A 95 -4.81 1.65 6.60
N LEU A 96 -6.03 1.84 7.14
CA LEU A 96 -6.99 0.75 7.32
C LEU A 96 -7.45 0.14 6.00
N GLN A 97 -7.74 0.97 5.00
CA GLN A 97 -8.11 0.49 3.66
C GLN A 97 -6.97 -0.28 2.98
N MET A 98 -5.73 0.18 3.18
CA MET A 98 -4.54 -0.50 2.67
C MET A 98 -4.35 -1.87 3.34
N HIS A 99 -4.56 -1.96 4.65
CA HIS A 99 -4.55 -3.23 5.36
C HIS A 99 -5.59 -4.22 4.79
N GLN A 100 -6.82 -3.77 4.56
CA GLN A 100 -7.87 -4.62 3.96
C GLN A 100 -7.49 -5.07 2.55
N SER A 101 -6.87 -4.19 1.76
CA SER A 101 -6.32 -4.53 0.44
C SER A 101 -5.30 -5.66 0.54
N PHE A 102 -4.29 -5.52 1.40
CA PHE A 102 -3.26 -6.54 1.57
C PHE A 102 -3.80 -7.84 2.15
N ALA A 103 -4.74 -7.79 3.10
CA ALA A 103 -5.40 -8.98 3.64
C ALA A 103 -6.15 -9.77 2.54
N ARG A 104 -6.83 -9.07 1.62
CA ARG A 104 -7.48 -9.71 0.46
C ARG A 104 -6.45 -10.35 -0.47
N THR A 105 -5.35 -9.66 -0.77
CA THR A 105 -4.28 -10.23 -1.61
C THR A 105 -3.66 -11.47 -0.97
N LEU A 106 -3.33 -11.42 0.32
CA LEU A 106 -2.76 -12.56 1.05
C LEU A 106 -3.73 -13.73 1.17
N SER A 107 -5.05 -13.48 1.23
CA SER A 107 -6.04 -14.56 1.26
C SER A 107 -6.10 -15.39 -0.02
N THR A 108 -5.47 -14.94 -1.11
CA THR A 108 -5.42 -15.68 -2.38
C THR A 108 -4.40 -16.81 -2.37
N GLN A 109 -3.49 -16.83 -1.40
CA GLN A 109 -2.42 -17.82 -1.32
C GLN A 109 -2.24 -18.34 0.11
N THR A 110 -1.95 -19.62 0.24
CA THR A 110 -1.65 -20.27 1.52
C THR A 110 -0.15 -20.31 1.79
N LEU A 111 0.54 -19.17 1.65
CA LEU A 111 1.99 -19.10 1.88
C LEU A 111 2.36 -18.76 3.32
N CYS A 112 1.47 -18.05 4.04
CA CYS A 112 1.80 -17.47 5.33
C CYS A 112 1.13 -18.23 6.47
N ALA A 113 1.92 -18.67 7.46
CA ALA A 113 1.40 -19.33 8.67
C ALA A 113 0.50 -18.41 9.52
N MET A 114 0.68 -17.09 9.42
CA MET A 114 -0.07 -16.08 10.18
C MET A 114 -0.54 -14.94 9.25
N PRO A 115 -1.49 -15.20 8.33
CA PRO A 115 -1.84 -14.28 7.24
C PRO A 115 -2.41 -12.95 7.74
N VAL A 116 -3.13 -12.96 8.87
CA VAL A 116 -3.66 -11.74 9.51
C VAL A 116 -2.53 -10.89 10.09
N CYS A 117 -1.55 -11.50 10.76
CA CYS A 117 -0.40 -10.75 11.26
C CYS A 117 0.43 -10.19 10.10
N MET A 118 0.54 -10.96 9.01
CA MET A 118 1.28 -10.55 7.83
C MET A 118 0.64 -9.39 7.07
N SER A 119 -0.70 -9.30 7.03
CA SER A 119 -1.35 -8.13 6.41
C SER A 119 -1.03 -6.83 7.16
N TYR A 120 -0.99 -6.85 8.50
CA TYR A 120 -0.56 -5.70 9.30
C TYR A 120 0.92 -5.40 9.08
N ALA A 121 1.76 -6.43 9.05
CA ALA A 121 3.19 -6.25 8.83
C ALA A 121 3.47 -5.66 7.43
N LEU A 122 2.79 -6.14 6.39
CA LEU A 122 2.91 -5.63 5.03
C LEU A 122 2.45 -4.18 4.92
N THR A 123 1.35 -3.84 5.61
CA THR A 123 0.87 -2.45 5.73
C THR A 123 1.92 -1.55 6.38
N TRP A 124 2.58 -2.05 7.44
CA TRP A 124 3.64 -1.32 8.12
C TRP A 124 4.90 -1.16 7.23
N VAL A 125 5.35 -2.24 6.57
CA VAL A 125 6.49 -2.21 5.64
C VAL A 125 6.23 -1.21 4.53
N TYR A 126 5.05 -1.26 3.90
CA TYR A 126 4.66 -0.31 2.86
C TYR A 126 4.68 1.12 3.38
N SER A 127 4.07 1.37 4.55
CA SER A 127 4.03 2.72 5.14
C SER A 127 5.42 3.28 5.44
N GLN A 128 6.38 2.42 5.82
CA GLN A 128 7.77 2.80 6.08
C GLN A 128 8.58 3.02 4.80
N ALA A 129 8.28 2.27 3.74
CA ALA A 129 8.91 2.44 2.43
C ALA A 129 8.34 3.65 1.66
N PHE A 130 7.09 4.04 1.93
CA PHE A 130 6.38 5.08 1.19
C PHE A 130 7.10 6.44 1.12
N PRO A 131 7.65 7.00 2.22
CA PRO A 131 8.40 8.26 2.14
C PRO A 131 9.72 8.11 1.37
N THR A 132 10.33 6.92 1.41
CA THR A 132 11.55 6.62 0.63
C THR A 132 11.21 6.64 -0.85
N TRP A 133 10.17 5.91 -1.25
CA TRP A 133 9.66 5.90 -2.62
C TRP A 133 9.30 7.29 -3.13
N LEU A 134 8.63 8.13 -2.32
CA LEU A 134 8.29 9.51 -2.71
C LEU A 134 9.49 10.38 -3.08
N GLY A 135 10.66 10.12 -2.47
CA GLY A 135 11.93 10.79 -2.75
C GLY A 135 12.87 10.01 -3.67
N ASP A 136 12.48 8.82 -4.12
CA ASP A 136 13.31 7.92 -4.91
C ASP A 136 13.10 8.15 -6.42
N ASP A 137 13.95 8.97 -7.03
CA ASP A 137 13.84 9.32 -8.45
C ASP A 137 14.71 8.44 -9.35
N THR A 138 15.24 7.31 -8.84
CA THR A 138 16.00 6.37 -9.66
C THR A 138 15.04 5.55 -10.53
N PRO A 139 15.43 5.20 -11.78
CA PRO A 139 14.58 4.40 -12.67
C PRO A 139 14.25 3.00 -12.15
N ASP A 140 15.12 2.46 -11.31
CA ASP A 140 15.05 1.11 -10.74
C ASP A 140 14.45 1.06 -9.34
N LEU A 141 14.12 2.22 -8.74
CA LEU A 141 13.65 2.32 -7.35
C LEU A 141 14.57 1.61 -6.34
N ALA A 142 15.88 1.54 -6.61
CA ALA A 142 16.84 0.79 -5.80
C ALA A 142 16.81 1.14 -4.30
N PRO A 143 16.75 2.43 -3.89
CA PRO A 143 16.56 2.82 -2.49
C PRO A 143 15.27 2.25 -1.88
N THR A 144 14.16 2.26 -2.62
CA THR A 144 12.88 1.71 -2.20
C THR A 144 12.94 0.19 -2.05
N MET A 145 13.51 -0.51 -3.03
CA MET A 145 13.70 -1.97 -3.00
C MET A 145 14.52 -2.39 -1.79
N ALA A 146 15.65 -1.73 -1.52
CA ALA A 146 16.49 -2.03 -0.36
C ALA A 146 15.76 -1.82 0.98
N ARG A 147 14.92 -0.76 1.07
CA ARG A 147 14.10 -0.49 2.25
C ARG A 147 13.03 -1.57 2.46
N ILE A 148 12.39 -2.02 1.39
CA ILE A 148 11.40 -3.10 1.44
C ILE A 148 12.07 -4.40 1.87
N ASP A 149 13.17 -4.79 1.22
CA ASP A 149 13.86 -6.05 1.48
C ASP A 149 14.33 -6.19 2.95
N GLY A 150 14.93 -5.12 3.49
CA GLY A 150 15.36 -5.09 4.89
C GLY A 150 14.18 -5.18 5.88
N ASN A 151 13.08 -4.49 5.57
CA ASN A 151 11.88 -4.52 6.40
C ASN A 151 11.18 -5.90 6.36
N LEU A 152 11.06 -6.52 5.19
CA LEU A 152 10.50 -7.87 5.03
C LEU A 152 11.34 -8.91 5.77
N THR A 153 12.67 -8.85 5.64
CA THR A 153 13.58 -9.74 6.37
C THR A 153 13.37 -9.65 7.88
N SER A 154 13.19 -8.43 8.39
CA SER A 154 12.92 -8.19 9.82
C SER A 154 11.59 -8.82 10.26
N VAL A 155 10.51 -8.59 9.51
CA VAL A 155 9.17 -9.14 9.80
C VAL A 155 9.14 -10.66 9.74
N LEU A 156 9.74 -11.27 8.71
CA LEU A 156 9.76 -12.73 8.54
C LEU A 156 10.56 -13.42 9.65
N SER A 157 11.64 -12.79 10.13
CA SER A 157 12.40 -13.29 11.27
C SER A 157 11.57 -13.30 12.57
N LEU A 158 10.73 -12.27 12.75
CA LEU A 158 9.81 -12.19 13.89
C LEU A 158 8.69 -13.24 13.77
N GLN A 159 8.10 -13.40 12.59
CA GLN A 159 7.10 -14.44 12.32
C GLN A 159 7.64 -15.82 12.65
N ARG A 160 8.86 -16.15 12.21
CA ARG A 160 9.52 -17.44 12.48
C ARG A 160 9.71 -17.65 13.98
N THR A 161 10.24 -16.65 14.67
CA THR A 161 10.45 -16.70 16.13
C THR A 161 9.12 -16.85 16.89
N LEU A 162 8.07 -16.18 16.43
CA LEU A 162 6.73 -16.28 17.02
C LEU A 162 6.11 -17.65 16.78
N ALA A 163 6.21 -18.18 15.56
CA ALA A 163 5.73 -19.53 15.22
C ALA A 163 6.41 -20.60 16.09
N GLU A 164 7.74 -20.54 16.22
CA GLU A 164 8.52 -21.42 17.09
C GLU A 164 8.07 -21.36 18.55
N LYS A 165 7.86 -20.15 19.09
CA LYS A 165 7.43 -19.95 20.48
C LYS A 165 5.98 -20.40 20.72
N LEU A 166 5.12 -20.24 19.73
CA LEU A 166 3.70 -20.58 19.81
C LEU A 166 3.40 -22.04 19.43
N ARG A 167 4.41 -22.81 18.98
CA ARG A 167 4.28 -24.22 18.52
C ARG A 167 3.18 -24.40 17.47
N ILE A 168 3.09 -23.45 16.54
CA ILE A 168 2.22 -23.50 15.36
C ILE A 168 3.08 -23.48 14.10
#